data_AF-A0A0N5C070-F1
#
_entry.id   AF-A0A0N5C070-F1
#
_cell.length_a   1.000
_cell.length_b   1.000
_cell.length_c   1.000
_cell.angle_alpha   90.00
_cell.angle_beta   90.00
_cell.angle_gamma   90.00
#
_symmetry.space_group_name_H-M   'P 1'
#
loop_
_entity.id
_entity.type
_entity.pdbx_description
1 polymer ?
#
loop_
_entity_poly.entity_id
_entity_poly.type
_entity_poly.pdbx_seq_one_letter_code
_entity_poly.pdbx_strand_id
1 'polypeptide(L)'
;MFMVIVISILSLNRYYFYFALENAVCNNYITEKYWKRFTFDSVPIVLNRTIYTDVDIPNSSFIAIDDFKTSKQMTDYLHYFIKNPSEYLKYFEYRKENITVVPDSENDLNNGFCALCSKIRHHIEDNKVIEHVNPIYEDINKCIPKKAMLDFANNW
;
A
#
# COMPACT_ATOMS: atom_id res chain seq x y z
N MET A 1 -10.53 14.23 -22.82
CA MET A 1 -10.21 15.34 -21.91
C MET A 1 -9.81 14.72 -20.57
N PHE A 2 -8.53 14.42 -20.41
CA PHE A 2 -8.01 13.86 -19.16
C PHE A 2 -7.99 14.97 -18.12
N MET A 3 -8.86 14.87 -17.13
CA MET A 3 -8.90 15.83 -16.03
C MET A 3 -7.70 15.54 -15.13
N VAL A 4 -6.63 16.30 -15.35
CA VAL A 4 -5.57 16.51 -14.36
C VAL A 4 -6.25 17.18 -13.16
N ILE A 5 -6.63 16.40 -12.14
CA ILE A 5 -7.05 16.97 -10.87
C ILE A 5 -5.77 17.44 -10.17
N VAL A 6 -5.58 18.74 -10.26
CA VAL A 6 -4.54 19.53 -9.61
C VAL A 6 -4.48 19.19 -8.12
N ILE A 7 -3.29 18.73 -7.72
CA ILE A 7 -2.82 18.64 -6.34
C ILE A 7 -2.95 20.04 -5.72
N SER A 8 -4.01 20.25 -4.94
CA SER A 8 -4.10 21.38 -4.01
C SER A 8 -3.97 20.81 -2.61
N ILE A 9 -2.94 21.25 -1.90
CA ILE A 9 -2.61 20.94 -0.50
C ILE A 9 -3.67 21.56 0.42
N LEU A 10 -4.91 21.07 0.34
CA LEU A 10 -6.04 21.47 1.17
C LEU A 10 -6.80 20.21 1.61
N SER A 11 -6.30 19.61 2.69
CA SER A 11 -6.90 18.56 3.51
C SER A 11 -7.25 17.25 2.79
N LEU A 12 -6.27 16.35 2.73
CA LEU A 12 -6.46 14.92 2.39
C LEU A 12 -7.50 14.22 3.29
N ASN A 13 -7.83 14.78 4.47
CA ASN A 13 -8.89 14.29 5.37
C ASN A 13 -10.33 14.53 4.86
N ARG A 14 -10.52 15.07 3.65
CA ARG A 14 -11.86 15.37 3.10
C ARG A 14 -12.35 14.35 2.07
N TYR A 15 -11.61 13.27 1.84
CA TYR A 15 -11.96 12.27 0.83
C TYR A 15 -12.17 10.91 1.47
N TYR A 16 -13.27 10.25 1.09
CA TYR A 16 -13.56 8.88 1.52
C TYR A 16 -12.52 7.88 1.03
N PHE A 17 -11.92 8.13 -0.15
CA PHE A 17 -11.02 7.19 -0.80
C PHE A 17 -9.76 7.89 -1.32
N TYR A 18 -8.64 7.16 -1.34
CA TYR A 18 -7.36 7.63 -1.86
C TYR A 18 -6.73 6.57 -2.77
N PHE A 19 -6.37 6.93 -4.01
CA PHE A 19 -5.69 6.01 -4.91
C PHE A 19 -4.21 5.82 -4.51
N ALA A 20 -3.92 4.70 -3.85
CA ALA A 20 -2.59 4.28 -3.43
C ALA A 20 -1.99 3.31 -4.46
N LEU A 21 -1.87 3.76 -5.70
CA LEU A 21 -1.39 2.93 -6.80
C LEU A 21 0.13 2.90 -6.84
N GLU A 22 0.70 1.70 -6.79
CA GLU A 22 2.13 1.50 -6.95
C GLU A 22 2.57 1.54 -8.40
N ASN A 23 3.82 1.94 -8.62
CA ASN A 23 4.39 2.05 -9.96
C ASN A 23 4.53 0.68 -10.66
N ALA A 24 4.56 -0.39 -9.87
CA ALA A 24 4.57 -1.79 -10.30
C ALA A 24 3.83 -2.63 -9.25
N VAL A 25 3.29 -3.78 -9.67
CA VAL A 25 2.64 -4.74 -8.76
C VAL A 25 3.60 -5.90 -8.56
N CYS A 26 4.27 -5.91 -7.41
CA CYS A 26 5.30 -6.87 -7.08
C CYS A 26 5.10 -7.38 -5.65
N ASN A 27 5.59 -8.59 -5.39
CA ASN A 27 5.60 -9.16 -4.06
C ASN A 27 6.29 -8.19 -3.08
N ASN A 28 5.66 -7.97 -1.92
CA ASN A 28 6.19 -7.13 -0.84
C ASN A 28 6.44 -5.65 -1.21
N TYR A 29 6.04 -5.18 -2.40
CA TYR A 29 6.24 -3.79 -2.81
C TYR A 29 5.07 -2.89 -2.41
N ILE A 30 5.02 -2.53 -1.12
CA ILE A 30 3.98 -1.69 -0.51
C ILE A 30 4.65 -0.47 0.13
N THR A 31 4.37 0.72 -0.39
CA THR A 31 5.13 1.93 -0.07
C THR A 31 4.34 2.94 0.76
N GLU A 32 4.89 4.15 0.90
CA GLU A 32 4.26 5.27 1.61
C GLU A 32 2.86 5.59 1.11
N LYS A 33 2.52 5.25 -0.15
CA LYS A 33 1.20 5.52 -0.73
C LYS A 33 0.10 4.84 0.07
N TYR A 34 0.31 3.59 0.44
CA TYR A 34 -0.59 2.83 1.30
C TYR A 34 -0.38 3.18 2.78
N TRP A 35 0.85 3.10 3.27
CA TRP A 35 1.13 3.24 4.72
C TRP A 35 0.76 4.62 5.28
N LYS A 36 0.91 5.69 4.49
CA LYS A 36 0.47 7.03 4.93
C LYS A 36 -1.04 7.13 5.12
N ARG A 37 -1.86 6.14 4.73
CA ARG A 37 -3.32 6.16 4.98
C ARG A 37 -3.71 5.60 6.34
N PHE A 38 -2.81 4.97 7.08
CA PHE A 38 -3.12 4.45 8.42
C PHE A 38 -3.51 5.54 9.41
N THR A 39 -3.04 6.77 9.20
CA THR A 39 -3.33 7.94 10.04
C THR A 39 -4.39 8.88 9.46
N PHE A 40 -5.01 8.55 8.32
CA PHE A 40 -6.00 9.38 7.63
C PHE A 40 -7.34 8.65 7.54
N ASP A 41 -8.45 9.37 7.63
CA ASP A 41 -9.80 8.78 7.54
C ASP A 41 -10.26 8.57 6.09
N SER A 42 -9.33 8.13 5.24
CA SER A 42 -9.54 7.82 3.82
C SER A 42 -9.09 6.40 3.55
N VAL A 43 -9.91 5.60 2.89
CA VAL A 43 -9.59 4.20 2.58
C VAL A 43 -8.70 4.15 1.33
N PRO A 44 -7.51 3.53 1.39
CA PRO A 44 -6.66 3.35 0.22
C PRO A 44 -7.31 2.41 -0.80
N ILE A 45 -7.25 2.80 -2.06
CA ILE A 45 -7.57 1.99 -3.23
C ILE A 45 -6.25 1.52 -3.84
N VAL A 46 -6.06 0.20 -3.94
CA VAL A 46 -4.84 -0.46 -4.39
C VAL A 46 -5.08 -1.26 -5.67
N LEU A 47 -4.01 -1.67 -6.36
CA LEU A 47 -4.14 -2.37 -7.65
C LEU A 47 -4.54 -3.84 -7.51
N ASN A 48 -3.92 -4.58 -6.59
CA ASN A 48 -4.05 -6.02 -6.50
C ASN A 48 -4.20 -6.48 -5.04
N ARG A 49 -5.25 -7.25 -4.74
CA ARG A 49 -5.53 -7.70 -3.37
C ARG A 49 -4.44 -8.59 -2.79
N THR A 50 -3.96 -9.55 -3.60
CA THR A 50 -3.03 -10.59 -3.16
C THR A 50 -1.71 -10.00 -2.65
N ILE A 51 -1.19 -8.93 -3.29
CA ILE A 51 0.02 -8.24 -2.81
C ILE A 51 -0.06 -7.81 -1.34
N TYR A 52 -1.25 -7.42 -0.87
CA TYR A 52 -1.46 -6.94 0.50
C TYR A 52 -1.80 -8.09 1.44
N THR A 53 -2.67 -9.02 1.01
CA THR A 53 -3.07 -10.15 1.86
C THR A 53 -1.94 -11.14 2.12
N ASP A 54 -1.00 -11.30 1.18
CA ASP A 54 0.13 -12.22 1.32
C ASP A 54 1.12 -11.79 2.42
N VAL A 55 1.05 -10.53 2.86
CA VAL A 55 1.83 -9.97 3.98
C VAL A 55 0.95 -9.63 5.18
N ASP A 56 -0.19 -10.32 5.31
CA ASP A 56 -1.11 -10.23 6.44
C ASP A 56 -1.73 -8.84 6.68
N ILE A 57 -1.76 -7.98 5.65
CA ILE A 57 -2.46 -6.70 5.77
C ILE A 57 -3.98 -6.96 5.86
N PRO A 58 -4.69 -6.36 6.85
CA PRO A 58 -6.11 -6.58 7.03
C PRO A 58 -6.92 -6.24 5.78
N ASN A 59 -7.76 -7.17 5.32
CA ASN A 59 -8.66 -6.95 4.18
C ASN A 59 -9.58 -5.73 4.38
N SER A 60 -9.93 -5.44 5.63
CA SER A 60 -10.72 -4.29 6.03
C SER A 60 -9.91 -2.99 6.10
N SER A 61 -8.75 -2.88 5.46
CA SER A 61 -7.96 -1.64 5.46
C SER A 61 -7.79 -1.01 4.07
N PHE A 62 -8.25 -1.69 3.01
CA PHE A 62 -8.13 -1.22 1.63
C PHE A 62 -9.19 -1.81 0.71
N ILE A 63 -9.39 -1.16 -0.43
CA ILE A 63 -10.19 -1.64 -1.55
C ILE A 63 -9.24 -1.99 -2.70
N ALA A 64 -9.32 -3.19 -3.26
CA ALA A 64 -8.49 -3.57 -4.39
C ALA A 64 -9.27 -3.42 -5.70
N ILE A 65 -8.63 -2.85 -6.71
CA ILE A 65 -9.22 -2.63 -8.03
C ILE A 65 -9.52 -3.95 -8.74
N ASP A 66 -8.67 -4.96 -8.57
CA ASP A 66 -8.83 -6.29 -9.15
C ASP A 66 -9.96 -7.13 -8.53
N ASP A 67 -10.58 -6.67 -7.44
CA ASP A 67 -11.81 -7.26 -6.91
C ASP A 67 -13.01 -7.04 -7.86
N PHE A 68 -12.92 -6.08 -8.78
CA PHE A 68 -14.01 -5.66 -9.66
C PHE A 68 -13.75 -6.00 -11.12
N LYS A 69 -14.75 -6.58 -11.79
CA LYS A 69 -14.66 -6.90 -13.21
C LYS A 69 -14.73 -5.67 -14.12
N THR A 70 -15.36 -4.59 -13.64
CA THR A 70 -15.52 -3.35 -14.42
C THR A 70 -15.41 -2.12 -13.52
N SER A 71 -14.98 -1.01 -14.10
CA SER A 71 -14.99 0.31 -13.46
C SER A 71 -16.36 0.73 -12.91
N LYS A 72 -17.47 0.31 -13.56
CA LYS A 72 -18.83 0.57 -13.07
C LYS A 72 -19.12 -0.17 -11.75
N GLN A 73 -18.75 -1.44 -11.65
CA GLN A 73 -18.97 -2.22 -10.42
C GLN A 73 -18.22 -1.58 -9.24
N MET A 74 -16.98 -1.17 -9.45
CA MET A 74 -16.22 -0.46 -8.44
C MET A 74 -16.89 0.88 -8.07
N THR A 75 -17.34 1.66 -9.06
CA THR A 75 -18.00 2.94 -8.81
C THR A 75 -19.29 2.78 -7.99
N ASP A 76 -20.12 1.78 -8.33
CA ASP A 76 -21.33 1.44 -7.58
C ASP A 76 -20.98 1.03 -6.13
N TYR A 77 -19.91 0.24 -5.95
CA TYR A 77 -19.38 -0.17 -4.65
C TYR A 77 -18.93 1.03 -3.81
N LEU A 78 -18.13 1.95 -4.37
CA LEU A 78 -17.69 3.16 -3.67
C LEU A 78 -18.87 4.06 -3.28
N HIS A 79 -19.86 4.21 -4.16
CA HIS A 79 -21.08 4.99 -3.87
C HIS A 79 -21.91 4.39 -2.75
N TYR A 80 -21.95 3.06 -2.61
CA TYR A 80 -22.61 2.41 -1.49
C TYR A 80 -22.04 2.89 -0.16
N PHE A 81 -20.72 2.93 -0.01
CA PHE A 81 -20.08 3.35 1.25
C PHE A 81 -20.26 4.85 1.55
N ILE A 82 -20.24 5.71 0.53
CA ILE A 82 -20.54 7.14 0.71
C ILE A 82 -21.95 7.33 1.28
N LYS A 83 -22.91 6.50 0.86
CA LYS A 83 -24.31 6.55 1.35
C LYS A 83 -24.53 5.80 2.66
N ASN A 84 -23.60 4.95 3.07
CA ASN A 84 -23.71 4.10 4.26
C ASN A 84 -22.47 4.26 5.16
N PRO A 85 -22.39 5.35 5.94
CA PRO A 85 -21.22 5.64 6.78
C PRO A 85 -20.85 4.53 7.76
N SER A 86 -21.84 3.82 8.33
CA SER A 86 -21.58 2.70 9.24
C SER A 86 -20.83 1.55 8.58
N GLU A 87 -21.12 1.28 7.30
CA GLU A 87 -20.41 0.26 6.51
C GLU A 87 -19.01 0.76 6.13
N TYR A 88 -18.89 2.05 5.84
CA TYR A 88 -17.59 2.67 5.54
C TYR A 88 -16.65 2.58 6.75
N LEU A 89 -17.16 2.79 7.97
CA LEU A 89 -16.38 2.71 9.21
C LEU A 89 -15.81 1.30 9.48
N LYS A 90 -16.35 0.25 8.86
CA LYS A 90 -15.77 -1.10 8.96
C LYS A 90 -14.37 -1.17 8.35
N TYR A 91 -14.04 -0.30 7.40
CA TYR A 91 -12.70 -0.19 6.83
C TYR A 91 -11.63 0.38 7.79
N PHE A 92 -12.00 0.70 9.03
CA PHE A 92 -11.09 1.21 10.04
C PHE A 92 -11.10 0.34 11.30
N GLU A 93 -11.76 -0.83 11.28
CA GLU A 93 -11.84 -1.71 12.43
C GLU A 93 -10.48 -2.26 12.87
N TYR A 94 -9.55 -2.42 11.93
CA TYR A 94 -8.17 -2.83 12.22
C TYR A 94 -7.48 -1.86 13.20
N ARG A 95 -7.91 -0.59 13.28
CA ARG A 95 -7.35 0.40 14.23
C ARG A 95 -7.74 0.14 15.69
N LYS A 96 -8.69 -0.76 15.94
CA LYS A 96 -9.05 -1.20 17.29
C LYS A 96 -8.01 -2.18 17.86
N GLU A 97 -7.17 -2.74 17.00
CA GLU A 97 -6.04 -3.57 17.41
C GLU A 97 -4.89 -2.70 17.92
N ASN A 98 -3.97 -3.28 18.69
CA ASN A 98 -2.80 -2.57 19.24
C ASN A 98 -1.73 -2.32 18.16
N ILE A 99 -2.06 -1.51 17.14
CA ILE A 99 -1.15 -1.12 16.07
C ILE A 99 -0.43 0.15 16.49
N THR A 100 0.91 0.08 16.54
CA THR A 100 1.75 1.25 16.80
C THR A 100 2.11 1.91 15.49
N VAL A 101 1.67 3.15 15.29
CA VAL A 101 2.13 3.97 14.16
C VAL A 101 3.34 4.78 14.62
N VAL A 102 4.48 4.55 13.96
CA VAL A 102 5.71 5.29 14.23
C VAL A 102 5.62 6.64 13.49
N PRO A 103 5.78 7.78 14.18
CA PRO A 103 5.81 9.09 13.52
C PRO A 103 6.92 9.19 12.48
N ASP A 104 6.70 9.95 11.40
CA ASP A 104 7.68 10.09 10.30
C ASP A 104 9.08 10.49 10.82
N SER A 105 9.16 11.40 11.79
CA SER A 105 10.43 11.84 12.40
C SER A 105 11.19 10.72 13.12
N GLU A 106 10.47 9.76 13.72
CA GLU A 106 11.07 8.60 14.36
C GLU A 106 11.39 7.51 13.33
N ASN A 107 10.53 7.35 12.31
CA ASN A 107 10.73 6.39 11.23
C ASN A 107 12.03 6.67 10.45
N ASP A 108 12.31 7.94 10.13
CA ASP A 108 13.53 8.33 9.43
C ASP A 108 14.80 8.00 10.23
N LEU A 109 14.75 8.15 11.56
CA LEU A 109 15.84 7.77 12.45
C LEU A 109 15.97 6.24 12.58
N ASN A 110 14.84 5.53 12.59
CA ASN A 110 14.76 4.08 12.76
C ASN A 110 15.10 3.28 11.48
N ASN A 111 14.93 3.87 10.30
CA ASN A 111 15.12 3.20 9.00
C ASN A 111 16.20 3.86 8.12
N GLY A 112 16.84 4.93 8.60
CA GLY A 112 17.90 5.63 7.88
C GLY A 112 19.33 5.15 8.16
N PHE A 113 20.31 5.97 7.78
CA PHE A 113 21.74 5.67 7.95
C PHE A 113 22.15 5.46 9.41
N CYS A 114 21.50 6.11 10.38
CA CYS A 114 21.79 5.92 11.80
C CYS A 114 21.46 4.49 12.26
N ALA A 115 20.30 3.97 11.89
CA ALA A 115 19.90 2.60 12.20
C ALA A 115 20.80 1.57 11.50
N LEU A 116 21.17 1.82 10.23
CA LEU A 116 22.14 0.97 9.53
C LEU A 116 23.50 0.98 10.23
N CYS A 117 24.03 2.15 10.58
CA CYS A 117 25.29 2.29 11.30
C CYS A 117 25.25 1.57 12.66
N SER A 118 24.14 1.71 13.40
CA SER A 118 23.92 0.99 14.65
C SER A 118 23.94 -0.53 14.44
N LYS A 119 23.24 -1.05 13.42
CA LYS A 119 23.27 -2.49 13.09
C LYS A 119 24.67 -2.95 12.73
N ILE A 120 25.36 -2.26 11.82
CA ILE A 120 26.74 -2.62 11.44
C ILE A 120 27.66 -2.64 12.66
N ARG A 121 27.54 -1.67 13.57
CA ARG A 121 28.35 -1.61 14.79
C ARG A 121 28.09 -2.78 15.74
N HIS A 122 26.84 -3.18 15.93
CA HIS A 122 26.50 -4.33 16.80
C HIS A 122 26.89 -5.67 16.17
N HIS A 123 26.97 -5.73 14.85
CA HIS A 123 27.28 -6.93 14.06
C HIS A 123 28.68 -6.87 13.44
N ILE A 124 29.61 -6.12 14.02
CA ILE A 124 30.93 -5.88 13.41
C ILE A 124 31.80 -7.14 13.34
N GLU A 125 31.55 -8.11 14.22
CA GLU A 125 32.23 -9.42 14.24
C GLU A 125 31.49 -10.48 13.41
N ASP A 126 30.29 -10.17 12.89
CA ASP A 126 29.51 -11.10 12.08
C ASP A 126 30.13 -11.22 10.68
N ASN A 127 30.56 -12.43 10.34
CA ASN A 127 31.12 -12.74 9.02
C ASN A 127 30.12 -13.45 8.10
N LYS A 128 28.84 -13.04 8.15
CA LYS A 128 27.78 -13.69 7.36
C LYS A 128 27.94 -13.38 5.87
N VAL A 129 28.17 -14.42 5.07
CA VAL A 129 28.21 -14.33 3.61
C VAL A 129 26.93 -14.93 3.04
N ILE A 130 26.28 -14.21 2.13
CA ILE A 130 25.19 -14.73 1.32
C ILE A 130 25.80 -15.14 -0.02
N GLU A 131 26.09 -16.43 -0.19
CA GLU A 131 26.77 -16.93 -1.40
C GLU A 131 25.93 -16.79 -2.67
N HIS A 132 24.61 -16.89 -2.54
CA HIS A 132 23.67 -16.83 -3.65
C HIS A 132 22.61 -15.76 -3.40
N VAL A 133 22.89 -14.54 -3.87
CA VAL A 133 21.96 -13.42 -3.76
C VAL A 133 20.86 -13.45 -4.82
N ASN A 134 21.09 -14.09 -5.97
CA ASN A 134 20.14 -14.09 -7.08
C ASN A 134 18.75 -14.61 -6.70
N PRO A 135 18.59 -15.75 -6.00
CA PRO A 135 17.26 -16.23 -5.63
C PRO A 135 16.50 -15.25 -4.74
N ILE A 136 17.21 -14.56 -3.84
CA ILE A 136 16.62 -13.53 -2.97
C ILE A 136 16.19 -12.33 -3.81
N TYR A 137 17.05 -11.86 -4.72
CA TYR A 137 16.73 -10.75 -5.61
C TYR A 137 15.57 -11.07 -6.56
N GLU A 138 15.50 -12.30 -7.09
CA GLU A 138 14.43 -12.74 -7.97
C GLU A 138 13.09 -12.81 -7.24
N ASP A 139 13.09 -13.31 -5.99
CA ASP A 139 11.88 -13.40 -5.18
C ASP A 139 11.31 -12.02 -4.82
N ILE A 140 12.15 -11.10 -4.34
CA ILE A 140 11.70 -9.74 -3.98
C ILE A 140 11.30 -8.89 -5.19
N ASN A 141 11.79 -9.22 -6.39
CA ASN A 141 11.46 -8.52 -7.64
C ASN A 141 10.43 -9.29 -8.47
N LYS A 142 9.72 -10.25 -7.88
CA LYS A 142 8.66 -10.97 -8.56
C LYS A 142 7.46 -10.06 -8.76
N CYS A 143 7.36 -9.53 -9.98
CA CYS A 143 6.31 -8.60 -10.40
C CYS A 143 5.39 -9.22 -11.45
N ILE A 144 4.15 -8.75 -11.51
CA ILE A 144 3.31 -9.05 -12.67
C ILE A 144 3.91 -8.39 -13.91
N PRO A 145 3.85 -9.05 -15.10
CA PRO A 145 4.39 -8.47 -16.31
C PRO A 145 3.68 -7.16 -16.68
N LYS A 146 4.44 -6.18 -17.20
CA LYS A 146 3.88 -4.92 -17.71
C LYS A 146 2.74 -5.14 -18.71
N LYS A 147 2.84 -6.17 -19.54
CA LYS A 147 1.78 -6.56 -20.48
C LYS A 147 0.47 -6.89 -19.76
N ALA A 148 0.52 -7.68 -18.67
CA ALA A 148 -0.66 -8.01 -17.89
C ALA A 148 -1.31 -6.76 -17.27
N MET A 149 -0.51 -5.79 -16.81
CA MET A 149 -1.04 -4.51 -16.32
C MET A 149 -1.73 -3.69 -17.42
N LEU A 150 -1.14 -3.66 -18.62
CA LEU A 150 -1.73 -2.96 -19.76
C LEU A 150 -3.02 -3.66 -20.23
N ASP A 151 -3.01 -4.99 -20.29
CA ASP A 151 -4.18 -5.79 -20.65
C ASP A 151 -5.30 -5.57 -19.62
N PHE A 152 -4.98 -5.52 -18.33
CA PHE A 152 -5.94 -5.13 -17.30
C PHE A 152 -6.51 -3.73 -17.55
N ALA A 153 -5.66 -2.72 -17.68
CA ALA A 153 -6.09 -1.33 -17.85
C ALA A 153 -6.93 -1.08 -19.11
N ASN A 154 -6.65 -1.80 -20.20
CA ASN A 154 -7.38 -1.65 -21.47
C ASN A 154 -8.74 -2.36 -21.47
N ASN A 155 -8.94 -3.35 -20.61
CA ASN A 155 -10.13 -4.20 -20.59
C ASN A 155 -11.09 -3.93 -19.41
N TRP A 156 -10.76 -2.97 -18.55
CA TRP A 156 -11.45 -2.70 -17.28
C TRP A 156 -12.46 -1.54 -17.34
#